data_AF-A0A7K3ZQ28-F1
#
_entry.id   AF-A0A7K3ZQ28-F1
#
_cell.length_a   1.000
_cell.length_b   1.000
_cell.length_c   1.000
_cell.angle_alpha   90.00
_cell.angle_beta   90.00
_cell.angle_gamma   90.00
#
_symmetry.space_group_name_H-M   'P 1'
#
loop_
_entity.id
_entity.type
_entity.pdbx_description
1 polymer ?
#
loop_
_entity_poly.entity_id
_entity_poly.type
_entity_poly.pdbx_seq_one_letter_code
_entity_poly.pdbx_strand_id
1 'polypeptide(L)'
;MKKLGGLRDIISNTKRRKPTQLFCPRCASSKIQLSSSLDVWLTPKQYYCPDCGYRGILVMELEPVEESEKETAPKDNTSGSTETQDRDQATEKE
;
A
#
# COMPACT_ATOMS: atom_id res chain seq x y z
N MET A 1 29.21 -22.74 -22.88
CA MET A 1 28.87 -22.28 -21.52
C MET A 1 27.36 -22.11 -21.45
N LYS A 2 26.66 -22.78 -20.52
CA LYS A 2 25.18 -22.82 -20.47
C LYS A 2 24.63 -21.44 -20.07
N LYS A 3 23.63 -20.94 -20.81
CA LYS A 3 23.05 -19.60 -20.67
C LYS A 3 22.36 -19.44 -19.31
N LEU A 4 22.94 -18.63 -18.43
CA LEU A 4 22.39 -18.27 -17.11
C LEU A 4 21.29 -17.18 -17.18
N GLY A 5 20.81 -16.85 -18.38
CA GLY A 5 19.81 -15.78 -18.60
C GLY A 5 18.51 -16.02 -17.84
N GLY A 6 17.98 -17.24 -17.90
CA GLY A 6 16.69 -17.56 -17.26
C GLY A 6 16.71 -17.52 -15.73
N LEU A 7 17.86 -17.73 -15.08
CA LEU A 7 17.96 -17.61 -13.61
C LEU A 7 17.92 -16.15 -13.15
N ARG A 8 18.42 -15.22 -13.96
CA ARG A 8 18.39 -13.79 -13.64
C ARG A 8 16.97 -13.24 -13.67
N ASP A 9 16.14 -13.70 -14.60
CA ASP A 9 14.74 -13.27 -14.73
C ASP A 9 13.88 -13.74 -13.54
N ILE A 10 14.21 -14.91 -12.96
CA ILE A 10 13.53 -15.40 -11.76
C ILE A 10 13.91 -14.55 -10.52
N ILE A 11 15.19 -14.18 -10.40
CA ILE A 11 15.66 -13.35 -9.28
C ILE A 11 15.11 -11.92 -9.38
N SER A 12 15.03 -11.36 -10.58
CA SER A 12 14.54 -9.99 -10.79
C SER A 12 13.04 -9.83 -10.51
N ASN A 13 12.23 -10.85 -10.81
CA ASN A 13 10.80 -10.84 -10.52
C ASN A 13 10.48 -11.14 -9.05
N THR A 14 11.47 -11.59 -8.27
CA THR A 14 11.35 -11.79 -6.82
C THR A 14 11.69 -10.50 -6.04
N LYS A 15 11.60 -9.32 -6.67
CA LYS A 15 11.84 -8.02 -6.03
C LYS A 15 10.78 -7.77 -4.94
N ARG A 16 11.06 -8.27 -3.73
CA ARG A 16 10.20 -8.14 -2.55
C ARG A 16 10.08 -6.68 -2.11
N ARG A 17 9.05 -6.40 -1.29
CA ARG A 17 8.83 -5.10 -0.62
C ARG A 17 10.17 -4.50 -0.17
N LYS A 18 10.34 -3.19 -0.42
CA LYS A 18 11.45 -2.42 0.13
C LYS A 18 11.45 -2.60 1.66
N PRO A 19 12.60 -2.75 2.32
CA PRO A 19 12.65 -2.85 3.77
C PRO A 19 11.99 -1.60 4.38
N THR A 20 10.91 -1.80 5.13
CA THR A 20 10.17 -0.75 5.82
C THR A 20 10.65 -0.63 7.27
N GLN A 21 10.64 0.58 7.81
CA GLN A 21 10.94 0.82 9.21
C GLN A 21 9.81 0.24 10.08
N LEU A 22 10.18 -0.48 11.14
CA LEU A 22 9.24 -1.02 12.12
C LEU A 22 9.00 -0.02 13.26
N PHE A 23 7.77 0.01 13.74
CA PHE A 23 7.32 0.86 14.83
C PHE A 23 6.54 0.06 15.88
N CYS A 24 6.54 0.56 17.12
CA CYS A 24 5.79 0.00 18.22
C CYS A 24 4.27 0.22 18.01
N PRO A 25 3.43 -0.82 18.10
CA PRO A 25 1.98 -0.66 17.91
C PRO A 25 1.28 0.07 19.05
N ARG A 26 1.94 0.27 20.20
CA ARG A 26 1.36 0.99 21.35
C ARG A 26 1.66 2.48 21.35
N CYS A 27 2.92 2.86 21.10
CA CYS A 27 3.40 4.23 21.28
C CYS A 27 4.03 4.84 20.03
N ALA A 28 3.99 4.13 18.89
CA ALA A 28 4.58 4.56 17.63
C ALA A 28 6.11 4.84 17.67
N SER A 29 6.82 4.36 18.70
CA SER A 29 8.29 4.46 18.74
C SER A 29 8.94 3.61 17.65
N SER A 30 9.94 4.18 16.98
CA SER A 30 10.80 3.49 16.01
C SER A 30 11.88 2.61 16.65
N LYS A 31 12.05 2.67 17.98
CA LYS A 31 13.07 1.92 18.73
C LYS A 31 12.67 0.48 19.08
N ILE A 32 11.65 -0.06 18.40
CA ILE A 32 11.24 -1.45 18.62
C ILE A 32 12.33 -2.40 18.10
N GLN A 33 12.66 -3.42 18.88
CA GLN A 33 13.75 -4.36 18.59
C GLN A 33 13.36 -5.79 18.96
N LEU A 34 14.14 -6.80 18.53
CA LEU A 34 13.93 -8.18 18.99
C LEU A 34 14.12 -8.25 20.51
N SER A 35 13.34 -9.13 21.15
CA SER A 35 13.38 -9.27 22.60
C SER A 35 14.58 -10.08 23.09
N SER A 36 15.18 -10.88 22.20
CA SER A 36 16.37 -11.69 22.41
C SER A 36 17.16 -11.82 21.11
N SER A 37 18.47 -12.05 21.21
CA SER A 37 19.33 -12.42 20.07
C SER A 37 19.03 -13.82 19.51
N LEU A 38 18.29 -14.63 20.27
CA LEU A 38 17.89 -15.99 19.88
C LEU A 38 16.52 -16.03 19.16
N ASP A 39 15.79 -14.92 19.16
CA ASP A 39 14.52 -14.81 18.45
C ASP A 39 14.74 -15.00 16.94
N VAL A 40 13.78 -15.65 16.27
CA VAL A 40 13.81 -16.09 14.85
C VAL A 40 14.62 -17.37 14.60
N TRP A 41 15.70 -17.62 15.33
CA TRP A 41 16.50 -18.83 15.14
C TRP A 41 16.09 -19.98 16.07
N LEU A 42 16.05 -19.72 17.38
CA LEU A 42 15.70 -20.72 18.39
C LEU A 42 14.30 -20.47 18.97
N THR A 43 13.96 -19.21 19.22
CA THR A 43 12.66 -18.81 19.76
C THR A 43 11.80 -18.10 18.70
N PRO A 44 10.47 -18.14 18.81
CA PRO A 44 9.59 -17.37 17.93
C PRO A 44 9.96 -15.88 17.91
N LYS A 45 9.70 -15.22 16.78
CA LYS A 45 9.98 -13.79 16.63
C LYS A 45 9.17 -12.99 17.64
N GLN A 46 9.84 -12.30 18.56
CA GLN A 46 9.19 -11.46 19.55
C GLN A 46 9.90 -10.13 19.65
N TYR A 47 9.13 -9.05 19.76
CA TYR A 47 9.65 -7.70 19.84
C TYR A 47 9.51 -7.12 21.23
N TYR A 48 10.39 -6.18 21.55
CA TYR A 48 10.39 -5.36 22.75
C TYR A 48 10.52 -3.88 22.37
N CYS A 49 9.72 -3.01 23.01
CA CYS A 49 9.86 -1.56 22.89
C CYS A 49 10.44 -0.98 24.19
N PRO A 50 11.62 -0.32 24.16
CA PRO A 50 12.24 0.24 25.35
C PRO A 50 11.50 1.47 25.91
N ASP A 51 10.71 2.17 25.09
CA ASP A 51 10.05 3.40 25.52
C ASP A 51 8.73 3.13 26.28
N CYS A 52 7.98 2.07 25.96
CA CYS A 52 6.67 1.78 26.61
C CYS A 52 6.53 0.36 27.20
N GLY A 53 7.59 -0.45 27.12
CA GLY A 53 7.56 -1.83 27.62
C GLY A 53 6.66 -2.77 26.81
N TYR A 54 6.41 -2.49 25.52
CA TYR A 54 5.71 -3.44 24.66
C TYR A 54 6.50 -4.73 24.49
N ARG A 55 5.82 -5.89 24.58
CA ARG A 55 6.40 -7.19 24.31
C ARG A 55 5.41 -8.06 23.55
N GLY A 56 5.74 -8.49 22.33
CA GLY A 56 4.83 -9.27 21.50
C GLY A 56 5.26 -9.41 20.05
N ILE A 57 4.46 -10.11 19.24
CA ILE A 57 4.78 -10.44 17.84
C ILE A 57 4.32 -9.36 16.84
N LEU A 58 3.38 -8.49 17.24
CA LEU A 58 2.82 -7.46 16.38
C LEU A 58 3.77 -6.26 16.26
N VAL A 59 3.89 -5.72 15.06
CA VAL A 59 4.64 -4.50 14.72
C VAL A 59 3.82 -3.65 13.77
N MET A 60 4.09 -2.35 13.76
CA MET A 60 3.49 -1.40 12.83
C MET A 60 4.51 -1.05 11.73
N GLU A 61 4.09 -1.14 10.48
CA GLU A 61 4.82 -0.63 9.32
C GLU A 61 4.07 0.59 8.80
N LEU A 62 4.78 1.68 8.50
CA LEU A 62 4.20 2.85 7.85
C LEU A 62 4.49 2.80 6.36
N GLU A 63 3.48 3.10 5.55
CA GLU A 63 3.66 3.32 4.12
C GLU A 63 4.39 4.65 3.92
N PRO A 64 5.38 4.72 3.04
CA PRO A 64 5.98 6.00 2.68
C PRO A 64 4.89 6.89 2.08
N VAL A 65 4.85 8.15 2.49
CA VAL A 65 4.07 9.16 1.77
C VAL A 65 4.79 9.41 0.46
N GLU A 66 4.39 8.70 -0.58
CA GLU A 66 4.70 9.12 -1.95
C GLU A 66 3.93 10.45 -2.11
N GLU A 67 4.61 11.58 -2.28
CA GLU A 67 3.96 12.84 -2.67
C GLU A 67 3.25 12.59 -4.01
N SER A 68 1.98 12.21 -3.94
CA SER A 68 1.10 12.12 -5.10
C SER A 68 0.72 13.55 -5.48
N GLU A 69 1.64 14.28 -6.08
CA GLU A 69 1.28 15.39 -6.95
C GLU A 69 0.54 14.81 -8.15
N LYS A 70 -0.79 14.82 -8.09
CA LYS A 70 -1.74 15.08 -9.19
C LYS A 70 -3.16 15.01 -8.64
N GLU A 71 -3.57 16.09 -7.97
CA GLU A 71 -4.96 16.53 -8.02
C GLU A 71 -5.34 16.75 -9.50
N THR A 72 -6.10 15.84 -10.08
CA THR A 72 -6.91 16.21 -11.25
C THR A 72 -8.12 16.96 -10.72
N ALA A 73 -8.06 18.28 -10.78
CA ALA A 73 -9.18 19.17 -10.52
C ALA A 73 -10.42 18.73 -11.34
N PRO A 74 -11.64 18.75 -10.77
CA PRO A 74 -12.87 18.56 -11.53
C PRO A 74 -13.01 19.73 -12.52
N LYS A 75 -13.02 19.43 -13.83
CA LYS A 75 -13.44 20.39 -14.83
C LYS A 75 -14.96 20.48 -14.76
N ASP A 76 -15.44 21.50 -14.07
CA ASP A 76 -16.81 21.98 -14.12
C ASP A 76 -17.04 22.57 -15.53
N ASN A 77 -17.57 21.75 -16.45
CA ASN A 77 -17.99 22.17 -17.78
C ASN A 77 -19.49 22.43 -17.78
N THR A 78 -19.87 23.57 -17.19
CA THR A 78 -21.12 24.25 -17.53
C THR A 78 -21.00 24.80 -18.95
N SER A 79 -21.63 24.12 -19.90
CA SER A 79 -22.01 24.70 -21.19
C SER A 79 -23.48 24.37 -21.43
N GLY A 80 -24.35 25.20 -20.87
CA GLY A 80 -25.71 25.33 -21.38
C GLY A 80 -25.66 26.12 -22.68
N SER A 81 -26.07 25.48 -23.77
CA SER A 81 -26.56 26.12 -24.99
C SER A 81 -27.57 25.18 -25.64
N THR A 82 -28.84 25.48 -25.37
CA THR A 82 -29.97 25.47 -26.31
C THR A 82 -29.94 24.49 -27.48
N GLU A 83 -30.92 23.57 -27.51
CA GLU A 83 -31.69 23.27 -28.73
C GLU A 83 -32.99 22.55 -28.33
N THR A 84 -34.07 23.33 -28.28
CA THR A 84 -35.46 22.89 -28.44
C THR A 84 -35.65 22.38 -29.87
N GLN A 85 -36.20 21.17 -30.05
CA GLN A 85 -37.18 20.88 -31.10
C GLN A 85 -37.75 19.46 -30.99
N ASP A 86 -39.06 19.43 -30.78
CA ASP A 86 -40.07 18.60 -31.43
C ASP A 86 -39.69 17.18 -31.91
N ARG A 87 -40.36 16.17 -31.34
CA ARG A 87 -41.19 15.31 -32.19
C ARG A 87 -42.31 14.58 -31.44
N ASP A 88 -43.50 14.97 -31.82
CA ASP A 88 -44.77 14.27 -31.66
C ASP A 88 -44.77 12.81 -32.16
N GLN A 89 -45.81 12.12 -31.69
CA GLN A 89 -46.49 10.94 -32.24
C GLN A 89 -45.76 9.59 -32.12
N ALA A 90 -46.43 8.46 -31.94
CA ALA A 90 -47.79 8.10 -31.57
C ALA A 90 -47.83 6.56 -31.50
N THR A 91 -48.79 6.03 -30.73
CA THR A 91 -49.56 4.79 -30.96
C THR A 91 -48.91 3.39 -30.86
N GLU A 92 -49.45 2.67 -29.87
CA GLU A 92 -50.05 1.30 -29.93
C GLU A 92 -49.10 0.10 -30.22
N LYS A 93 -49.19 -1.03 -29.51
CA LYS A 93 -50.36 -1.90 -29.40
C LYS A 93 -50.20 -2.99 -28.31
N GLU A 94 -51.34 -3.33 -27.70
CA GLU A 94 -51.71 -4.68 -27.23
C GLU A 94 -51.79 -5.69 -28.38
#